data_AF-A0A7S3BJR5-F1
#
_entry.id   AF-A0A7S3BJR5-F1
#
_cell.length_a   1.000
_cell.length_b   1.000
_cell.length_c   1.000
_cell.angle_alpha   90.00
_cell.angle_beta   90.00
_cell.angle_gamma   90.00
#
_symmetry.space_group_name_H-M   'P 1'
#
loop_
_entity.id
_entity.type
_entity.pdbx_description
1 polymer ?
#
loop_
_entity_poly.entity_id
_entity_poly.type
_entity_poly.pdbx_seq_one_letter_code
_entity_poly.pdbx_strand_id
1 'polypeptide(L)'
;AGFGELPGAEPYPCRNVDQNVADLRAQLAANAKGASELKRMASHFGLPTVTAYMRHVQDNAEESVRRAISALRSGEFDYHMDNGARVKVKASIDLATRSATVDFTGTSAQLSSNFNAPSAVCRAAVMYVFRTLVDEKIPMNEGCLRPIELVIPEGCMLSPRYPAAVVAGNVETSQVVTDAIYGALGVMGAAQGTMNNLTFGNERYQYYETVCGGSGAGDGFDGTDAVHTHMTNSRLTDPEVLEFRYPVTLESFGIRKGSGGAGKHKGGDGTTRRIRFNEAMTVCMLSNRRKVPPYGMAGGQPGECGRNWVEREDGTVVPMEACDTVHVAPGDVFVLQTPSGGGFGEVASSD
;
A
#
# COMPACT_ATOMS: atom_id res chain seq x y z
N ALA A 1 13.55 -30.80 16.17
CA ALA A 1 12.32 -30.71 16.98
C ALA A 1 11.22 -30.17 16.08
N GLY A 2 10.14 -30.92 15.90
CA GLY A 2 9.06 -30.55 14.99
C GLY A 2 8.32 -29.31 15.48
N PHE A 3 7.80 -28.52 14.54
CA PHE A 3 6.95 -27.34 14.79
C PHE A 3 5.65 -27.62 15.59
N GLY A 4 5.46 -28.82 16.16
CA GLY A 4 4.22 -29.26 16.82
C GLY A 4 4.11 -28.92 18.30
N GLU A 5 5.13 -28.32 18.92
CA GLU A 5 5.11 -27.95 20.34
C GLU A 5 5.58 -26.50 20.50
N LEU A 6 4.76 -25.54 20.05
CA LEU A 6 4.92 -24.14 20.46
C LEU A 6 3.98 -23.92 21.66
N PRO A 7 4.50 -23.58 22.86
CA PRO A 7 3.70 -23.47 24.07
C PRO A 7 2.68 -22.32 23.95
N GLY A 8 1.39 -22.65 24.03
CA GLY A 8 0.28 -21.69 24.03
C GLY A 8 0.12 -20.89 25.33
N ALA A 9 1.21 -20.64 26.07
CA ALA A 9 1.19 -20.02 27.40
C ALA A 9 1.65 -18.54 27.40
N GLU A 10 1.91 -17.95 26.24
CA GLU A 10 2.24 -16.53 26.11
C GLU A 10 0.97 -15.66 26.21
N PRO A 11 1.05 -14.39 26.68
CA PRO A 11 -0.11 -13.51 26.81
C PRO A 11 -0.88 -13.26 25.51
N TYR A 12 -0.22 -13.46 24.37
CA TYR A 12 -0.77 -13.24 23.02
C TYR A 12 -0.43 -14.44 22.12
N PRO A 13 -1.08 -15.60 22.31
CA PRO A 13 -0.74 -16.80 21.57
C PRO A 13 -1.16 -16.66 20.10
N CYS A 14 -0.44 -17.34 19.22
CA CYS A 14 -0.86 -17.50 17.83
C CYS A 14 -2.23 -18.20 17.78
N ARG A 15 -3.20 -17.61 17.07
CA ARG A 15 -4.57 -18.14 16.97
C ARG A 15 -4.70 -19.35 16.05
N ASN A 16 -3.82 -19.49 15.05
CA ASN A 16 -3.86 -20.58 14.09
C ASN A 16 -2.45 -21.12 13.82
N VAL A 17 -1.96 -21.92 14.78
CA VAL A 17 -0.58 -22.44 14.76
C VAL A 17 -0.33 -23.31 13.53
N ASP A 18 -1.28 -24.16 13.16
CA ASP A 18 -1.13 -25.07 12.01
C ASP A 18 -0.94 -24.30 10.70
N GLN A 19 -1.74 -23.25 10.47
CA GLN A 19 -1.58 -22.38 9.31
C GLN A 19 -0.22 -21.66 9.32
N ASN A 20 0.17 -21.10 10.47
CA ASN A 20 1.46 -20.41 10.60
C ASN A 20 2.64 -21.35 10.33
N VAL A 21 2.57 -22.59 10.81
CA VAL A 21 3.59 -23.61 10.55
C VAL A 21 3.61 -24.01 9.07
N ALA A 22 2.45 -24.12 8.42
CA ALA A 22 2.37 -24.37 6.98
C ALA A 22 3.04 -23.23 6.18
N ASP A 23 2.80 -21.98 6.55
CA ASP A 23 3.41 -20.81 5.92
C ASP A 23 4.94 -20.80 6.11
N LEU A 24 5.43 -21.09 7.31
CA LEU A 24 6.87 -21.20 7.58
C LEU A 24 7.52 -22.32 6.75
N ARG A 25 6.85 -23.47 6.61
CA ARG A 25 7.33 -24.57 5.76
C ARG A 25 7.40 -24.16 4.29
N ALA A 26 6.40 -23.43 3.79
CA ALA A 26 6.38 -22.92 2.43
C ALA A 26 7.55 -21.94 2.18
N GLN A 27 7.82 -21.02 3.12
CA GLN A 27 8.95 -20.09 3.04
C GLN A 27 10.30 -20.84 3.00
N LEU A 28 10.48 -21.86 3.85
CA LEU A 28 11.68 -22.71 3.85
C LEU A 28 11.86 -23.44 2.52
N ALA A 29 10.80 -24.01 1.97
CA ALA A 29 10.83 -24.70 0.68
C ALA A 29 11.21 -23.77 -0.48
N ALA A 30 10.65 -22.55 -0.50
CA ALA A 30 10.98 -21.53 -1.49
C ALA A 30 12.46 -21.13 -1.42
N ASN A 31 12.99 -20.86 -0.22
CA ASN A 31 14.40 -20.52 -0.02
C ASN A 31 15.34 -21.68 -0.42
N ALA A 32 14.98 -22.92 -0.07
CA ALA A 32 15.75 -24.10 -0.44
C ALA A 32 15.81 -24.28 -1.97
N LYS A 33 14.69 -24.06 -2.67
CA LYS A 33 14.63 -24.09 -4.13
C LYS A 33 15.51 -22.98 -4.73
N GLY A 34 15.41 -21.75 -4.23
CA GLY A 34 16.24 -20.63 -4.68
C GLY A 34 17.74 -20.90 -4.53
N ALA A 35 18.16 -21.44 -3.38
CA ALA A 35 19.55 -21.81 -3.14
C ALA A 35 20.03 -22.92 -4.09
N SER A 36 19.18 -23.91 -4.38
CA SER A 36 19.48 -25.00 -5.32
C SER A 36 19.66 -24.46 -6.75
N GLU A 37 18.77 -23.59 -7.21
CA GLU A 37 18.86 -23.00 -8.55
C GLU A 37 20.09 -22.11 -8.72
N LEU A 38 20.46 -21.33 -7.70
CA LEU A 38 21.70 -20.54 -7.73
C LEU A 38 22.95 -21.42 -7.83
N LYS A 39 23.00 -22.53 -7.08
CA LYS A 39 24.10 -23.51 -7.18
C LYS A 39 24.16 -24.16 -8.56
N ARG A 40 23.00 -24.52 -9.14
CA ARG A 40 22.91 -25.10 -10.48
C ARG A 40 23.42 -24.11 -11.54
N MET A 41 23.01 -22.85 -11.45
CA MET A 41 23.46 -21.79 -12.34
C MET A 41 24.98 -21.56 -12.22
N ALA A 42 25.52 -21.49 -11.00
CA ALA A 42 26.95 -21.36 -10.76
C ALA A 42 27.77 -22.57 -11.26
N SER A 43 27.21 -23.77 -11.17
CA SER A 43 27.86 -24.99 -11.68
C SER A 43 27.92 -25.03 -13.21
N HIS A 44 26.88 -24.51 -13.87
CA HIS A 44 26.79 -24.52 -15.33
C HIS A 44 27.57 -23.37 -15.99
N PHE A 45 27.45 -22.15 -15.47
CA PHE A 45 28.05 -20.94 -16.08
C PHE A 45 29.35 -20.49 -15.41
N GLY A 46 29.71 -21.09 -14.27
CA GLY A 46 30.81 -20.64 -13.42
C GLY A 46 30.42 -19.50 -12.49
N LEU A 47 30.94 -19.54 -11.26
CA LEU A 47 30.72 -18.50 -10.25
C LEU A 47 31.13 -17.08 -10.73
N PRO A 48 32.31 -16.88 -11.39
CA PRO A 48 32.70 -15.54 -11.85
C PRO A 48 31.69 -14.92 -12.82
N THR A 49 31.16 -15.70 -13.76
CA THR A 49 30.15 -15.27 -14.72
C THR A 49 28.86 -14.85 -14.02
N VAL A 50 28.36 -15.70 -13.11
CA VAL A 50 27.14 -15.42 -12.34
C VAL A 50 27.28 -14.13 -11.53
N THR A 51 28.38 -13.96 -10.81
CA THR A 51 28.63 -12.75 -10.02
C THR A 51 28.75 -11.50 -10.90
N ALA A 52 29.39 -11.60 -12.06
CA ALA A 52 29.48 -10.50 -13.01
C ALA A 52 28.10 -10.07 -13.51
N TYR A 53 27.24 -11.03 -13.88
CA TYR A 53 25.87 -10.73 -14.31
C TYR A 53 24.99 -10.17 -13.19
N MET A 54 25.15 -10.65 -11.94
CA MET A 54 24.46 -10.04 -10.79
C MET A 54 24.80 -8.57 -10.61
N ARG A 55 26.08 -8.19 -10.81
CA ARG A 55 26.51 -6.78 -10.79
C ARG A 55 25.95 -6.01 -11.97
N HIS A 56 26.08 -6.55 -13.18
CA HIS A 56 25.58 -5.92 -14.40
C HIS A 56 24.09 -5.58 -14.32
N VAL A 57 23.26 -6.48 -13.76
CA VAL A 57 21.82 -6.23 -13.57
C VAL A 57 21.56 -5.05 -12.62
N GLN A 58 22.37 -4.89 -11.57
CA GLN A 58 22.25 -3.75 -10.66
C GLN A 58 22.76 -2.45 -11.31
N ASP A 59 23.89 -2.50 -12.02
CA ASP A 59 24.48 -1.33 -12.69
C ASP A 59 23.54 -0.79 -13.79
N ASN A 60 22.88 -1.70 -14.53
CA ASN A 60 21.86 -1.32 -15.50
C ASN A 60 20.64 -0.66 -14.82
N ALA A 61 20.20 -1.18 -13.67
CA ALA A 61 19.08 -0.60 -12.95
C ALA A 61 19.40 0.81 -12.40
N GLU A 62 20.63 1.00 -11.92
CA GLU A 62 21.14 2.32 -11.51
C GLU A 62 21.11 3.31 -12.68
N GLU A 63 21.69 2.96 -13.83
CA GLU A 63 21.73 3.86 -14.98
C GLU A 63 20.34 4.21 -15.51
N SER A 64 19.41 3.24 -15.58
CA SER A 64 18.03 3.50 -15.97
C SER A 64 17.33 4.48 -15.03
N VAL A 65 17.53 4.38 -13.71
CA VAL A 65 16.99 5.35 -12.75
C VAL A 65 17.65 6.73 -12.91
N ARG A 66 18.97 6.81 -13.10
CA ARG A 66 19.68 8.09 -13.37
C ARG A 66 19.13 8.81 -14.60
N ARG A 67 18.78 8.08 -15.65
CA ARG A 67 18.12 8.66 -16.83
C ARG A 67 16.74 9.24 -16.48
N ALA A 68 15.91 8.49 -15.76
CA ALA A 68 14.60 8.98 -15.33
C ALA A 68 14.70 10.23 -14.45
N ILE A 69 15.66 10.27 -13.51
CA ILE A 69 15.92 11.42 -12.64
C ILE A 69 16.15 12.72 -13.43
N SER A 70 16.75 12.62 -14.63
CA SER A 70 17.08 13.80 -15.45
C SER A 70 15.84 14.52 -16.00
N ALA A 71 14.67 13.88 -16.00
CA ALA A 71 13.39 14.48 -16.39
C ALA A 71 12.59 15.04 -15.20
N LEU A 72 13.05 14.81 -13.96
CA LEU A 72 12.34 15.21 -12.74
C LEU A 72 12.69 16.64 -12.32
N ARG A 73 11.81 17.20 -11.49
CA ARG A 73 12.00 18.51 -10.87
C ARG A 73 12.05 18.35 -9.35
N SER A 74 12.84 19.20 -8.71
CA SER A 74 12.84 19.30 -7.26
C SER A 74 11.50 19.85 -6.77
N GLY A 75 11.07 19.39 -5.61
CA GLY A 75 9.84 19.85 -4.97
C GLY A 75 9.70 19.35 -3.55
N GLU A 76 8.67 19.82 -2.87
CA GLU A 76 8.32 19.41 -1.53
C GLU A 76 6.82 19.16 -1.41
N PHE A 77 6.44 18.28 -0.51
CA PHE A 77 5.05 17.95 -0.26
C PHE A 77 4.84 17.62 1.21
N ASP A 78 3.74 18.11 1.77
CA ASP A 78 3.32 17.84 3.14
C ASP A 78 1.97 17.12 3.09
N TYR A 79 1.99 15.79 3.27
CA TYR A 79 0.79 14.98 3.16
C TYR A 79 0.26 14.52 4.52
N HIS A 80 -0.93 15.00 4.86
CA HIS A 80 -1.60 14.71 6.13
C HIS A 80 -2.35 13.37 6.08
N MET A 81 -2.50 12.72 7.23
CA MET A 81 -3.22 11.47 7.45
C MET A 81 -4.47 11.70 8.30
N ASP A 82 -5.44 10.79 8.26
CA ASP A 82 -6.70 10.91 9.02
C ASP A 82 -6.50 10.96 10.54
N ASN A 83 -5.40 10.40 11.05
CA ASN A 83 -5.05 10.39 12.47
C ASN A 83 -4.31 11.68 12.92
N GLY A 84 -4.16 12.67 12.03
CA GLY A 84 -3.48 13.93 12.31
C GLY A 84 -1.95 13.90 12.13
N ALA A 85 -1.35 12.75 11.85
CA ALA A 85 0.06 12.67 11.47
C ALA A 85 0.28 13.23 10.05
N ARG A 86 1.54 13.52 9.73
CA ARG A 86 1.94 13.98 8.40
C ARG A 86 3.24 13.32 7.93
N VAL A 87 3.32 13.09 6.63
CA VAL A 87 4.56 12.75 5.92
C VAL A 87 4.99 13.97 5.14
N LYS A 88 6.07 14.60 5.57
CA LYS A 88 6.70 15.70 4.85
C LYS A 88 7.91 15.16 4.10
N VAL A 89 7.97 15.42 2.80
CA VAL A 89 9.07 14.97 1.95
C VAL A 89 9.52 16.09 1.04
N LYS A 90 10.84 16.23 0.91
CA LYS A 90 11.50 17.09 -0.07
C LYS A 90 12.34 16.23 -0.99
N ALA A 91 12.06 16.30 -2.30
CA ALA A 91 12.87 15.68 -3.33
C ALA A 91 13.77 16.75 -3.96
N SER A 92 15.09 16.57 -3.85
CA SER A 92 16.08 17.46 -4.47
C SER A 92 16.78 16.73 -5.61
N ILE A 93 16.70 17.25 -6.84
CA ILE A 93 17.29 16.65 -8.05
C ILE A 93 18.61 17.35 -8.38
N ASP A 94 19.69 16.58 -8.50
CA ASP A 94 20.98 17.05 -9.01
C ASP A 94 21.17 16.51 -10.44
N LEU A 95 21.08 17.42 -11.42
CA LEU A 95 21.23 17.08 -12.84
C LEU A 95 22.68 16.82 -13.26
N ALA A 96 23.68 17.33 -12.52
CA ALA A 96 25.09 17.12 -12.85
C ALA A 96 25.52 15.68 -12.57
N THR A 97 25.07 15.14 -11.44
CA THR A 97 25.35 13.76 -11.02
C THR A 97 24.23 12.78 -11.37
N ARG A 98 23.08 13.30 -11.84
CA ARG A 98 21.83 12.54 -12.11
C ARG A 98 21.39 11.75 -10.88
N SER A 99 21.44 12.38 -9.70
CA SER A 99 21.02 11.80 -8.42
C SER A 99 19.87 12.57 -7.80
N ALA A 100 19.22 11.96 -6.82
CA ALA A 100 18.15 12.59 -6.04
C ALA A 100 18.41 12.43 -4.54
N THR A 101 18.10 13.45 -3.75
CA THR A 101 17.99 13.34 -2.29
C THR A 101 16.52 13.38 -1.92
N VAL A 102 16.04 12.34 -1.23
CA VAL A 102 14.68 12.25 -0.69
C VAL A 102 14.75 12.43 0.82
N ASP A 103 14.31 13.59 1.29
CA ASP A 103 14.43 14.01 2.67
C ASP A 103 13.08 14.08 3.37
N PHE A 104 12.91 13.27 4.42
CA PHE A 104 11.70 13.19 5.23
C PHE A 104 11.71 14.09 6.48
N THR A 105 12.66 15.04 6.56
CA THR A 105 12.73 16.01 7.66
C THR A 105 11.44 16.81 7.78
N GLY A 106 10.86 16.82 8.99
CA GLY A 106 9.58 17.45 9.30
C GLY A 106 8.37 16.50 9.31
N THR A 107 8.56 15.24 8.89
CA THR A 107 7.61 14.15 9.13
C THR A 107 7.33 13.98 10.62
N SER A 108 6.09 13.60 10.97
CA SER A 108 5.67 13.44 12.36
C SER A 108 6.60 12.53 13.18
N ALA A 109 6.76 12.87 14.46
CA ALA A 109 7.43 12.01 15.43
C ALA A 109 6.75 10.64 15.51
N GLN A 110 7.46 9.66 16.07
CA GLN A 110 6.89 8.35 16.36
C GLN A 110 5.52 8.47 17.06
N LEU A 111 4.55 7.74 16.55
CA LEU A 111 3.16 7.75 17.02
C LEU A 111 2.97 6.71 18.13
N SER A 112 2.00 6.96 19.01
CA SER A 112 1.49 5.96 19.95
C SER A 112 0.61 4.89 19.28
N SER A 113 0.14 5.14 18.06
CA SER A 113 -0.65 4.21 17.26
C SER A 113 0.24 3.23 16.48
N ASN A 114 -0.38 2.31 15.74
CA ASN A 114 0.30 1.32 14.90
C ASN A 114 0.69 1.83 13.50
N PHE A 115 0.54 3.14 13.23
CA PHE A 115 0.89 3.80 11.95
C PHE A 115 2.39 4.13 11.80
N ASN A 116 3.23 3.64 12.71
CA ASN A 116 4.67 3.73 12.48
C ASN A 116 5.10 2.71 11.40
N ALA A 117 6.06 3.10 10.56
CA ALA A 117 6.65 2.25 9.53
C ALA A 117 8.15 2.12 9.78
N PRO A 118 8.71 0.90 9.85
CA PRO A 118 10.16 0.72 9.88
C PRO A 118 10.82 1.40 8.68
N SER A 119 12.06 1.88 8.83
CA SER A 119 12.78 2.58 7.76
C SER A 119 12.91 1.76 6.48
N ALA A 120 12.93 0.42 6.59
CA ALA A 120 12.89 -0.49 5.45
C ALA A 120 11.62 -0.31 4.57
N VAL A 121 10.47 -0.01 5.16
CA VAL A 121 9.22 0.27 4.43
C VAL A 121 9.32 1.58 3.66
N CYS A 122 9.87 2.62 4.29
CA CYS A 122 10.11 3.91 3.63
C CYS A 122 11.09 3.75 2.45
N ARG A 123 12.19 3.02 2.65
CA ARG A 123 13.17 2.69 1.60
C ARG A 123 12.54 1.92 0.44
N ALA A 124 11.64 0.98 0.73
CA ALA A 124 10.90 0.24 -0.30
C ALA A 124 9.95 1.14 -1.10
N ALA A 125 9.24 2.07 -0.45
CA ALA A 125 8.38 3.04 -1.11
C ALA A 125 9.18 3.97 -2.04
N VAL A 126 10.35 4.46 -1.60
CA VAL A 126 11.26 5.23 -2.44
C VAL A 126 11.73 4.43 -3.65
N MET A 127 12.20 3.19 -3.44
CA MET A 127 12.61 2.31 -4.53
C MET A 127 11.47 2.07 -5.53
N TYR A 128 10.26 1.83 -5.03
CA TYR A 128 9.06 1.65 -5.84
C TYR A 128 8.80 2.87 -6.72
N VAL A 129 8.73 4.08 -6.14
CA VAL A 129 8.43 5.32 -6.89
C VAL A 129 9.43 5.52 -8.02
N PHE A 130 10.73 5.53 -7.73
CA PHE A 130 11.74 5.76 -8.76
C PHE A 130 11.76 4.64 -9.80
N ARG A 131 11.45 3.39 -9.44
CA ARG A 131 11.29 2.32 -10.41
C ARG A 131 10.10 2.56 -11.33
N THR A 132 8.96 3.04 -10.83
CA THR A 132 7.78 3.29 -11.69
C THR A 132 7.97 4.42 -12.69
N LEU A 133 8.90 5.35 -12.41
CA LEU A 133 9.23 6.46 -13.32
C LEU A 133 10.13 6.02 -14.48
N VAL A 134 10.65 4.78 -14.43
CA VAL A 134 11.48 4.20 -15.49
C VAL A 134 10.60 3.44 -16.48
N ASP A 135 10.43 3.98 -17.68
CA ASP A 135 9.72 3.35 -18.81
C ASP A 135 10.59 2.29 -19.54
N GLU A 136 11.20 1.40 -18.76
CA GLU A 136 12.02 0.30 -19.27
C GLU A 136 11.75 -0.98 -18.50
N LYS A 137 11.98 -2.12 -19.14
CA LYS A 137 11.82 -3.45 -18.52
C LYS A 137 13.05 -3.83 -17.68
N ILE A 138 13.30 -3.07 -16.61
CA ILE A 138 14.36 -3.38 -15.63
C ILE A 138 13.79 -4.15 -14.41
N PRO A 139 14.53 -5.10 -13.82
CA PRO A 139 14.11 -5.77 -12.60
C PRO A 139 14.22 -4.83 -11.38
N MET A 140 13.33 -5.01 -10.40
CA MET A 140 13.42 -4.31 -9.10
C MET A 140 14.62 -4.85 -8.31
N ASN A 141 15.60 -4.01 -8.00
CA ASN A 141 16.78 -4.40 -7.21
C ASN A 141 17.48 -3.16 -6.59
N GLU A 142 18.51 -3.40 -5.78
CA GLU A 142 19.27 -2.38 -5.06
C GLU A 142 19.90 -1.29 -5.95
N GLY A 143 20.21 -1.61 -7.21
CA GLY A 143 20.72 -0.64 -8.18
C GLY A 143 19.82 0.59 -8.33
N CYS A 144 18.49 0.41 -8.21
CA CYS A 144 17.52 1.52 -8.28
C CYS A 144 17.70 2.56 -7.16
N LEU A 145 18.30 2.19 -6.03
CA LEU A 145 18.52 3.08 -4.88
C LEU A 145 19.89 3.74 -4.86
N ARG A 146 20.88 3.21 -5.59
CA ARG A 146 22.24 3.78 -5.62
C ARG A 146 22.32 5.26 -6.00
N PRO A 147 21.50 5.80 -6.94
CA PRO A 147 21.52 7.23 -7.25
C PRO A 147 20.64 8.07 -6.31
N ILE A 148 20.13 7.47 -5.22
CA ILE A 148 19.18 8.11 -4.32
C ILE A 148 19.77 8.17 -2.91
N GLU A 149 19.98 9.38 -2.42
CA GLU A 149 20.26 9.63 -1.01
C GLU A 149 18.95 9.71 -0.25
N LEU A 150 18.83 8.96 0.85
CA LEU A 150 17.61 8.87 1.65
C LEU A 150 17.87 9.42 3.05
N VAL A 151 17.18 10.50 3.41
CA VAL A 151 17.25 11.11 4.75
C VAL A 151 15.94 10.81 5.49
N ILE A 152 16.02 9.91 6.48
CA ILE A 152 14.90 9.60 7.38
C ILE A 152 15.32 9.99 8.80
N PRO A 153 14.71 11.02 9.41
CA PRO A 153 15.04 11.41 10.78
C PRO A 153 14.82 10.28 11.77
N GLU A 154 15.79 10.05 12.65
CA GLU A 154 15.67 9.03 13.70
C GLU A 154 14.52 9.38 14.67
N GLY A 155 13.69 8.40 15.05
CA GLY A 155 12.60 8.59 16.00
C GLY A 155 11.35 9.27 15.40
N CYS A 156 11.31 9.51 14.08
CA CYS A 156 10.07 9.84 13.39
C CYS A 156 9.23 8.58 13.13
N MET A 157 7.98 8.75 12.69
CA MET A 157 7.09 7.62 12.41
C MET A 157 7.58 6.71 11.27
N LEU A 158 8.56 7.14 10.46
CA LEU A 158 9.21 6.35 9.40
C LEU A 158 10.54 5.71 9.84
N SER A 159 10.99 5.97 11.06
CA SER A 159 12.12 5.31 11.70
C SER A 159 11.86 5.15 13.21
N PRO A 160 10.79 4.42 13.58
CA PRO A 160 10.42 4.24 14.97
C PRO A 160 11.43 3.39 15.72
N ARG A 161 11.53 3.60 17.03
CA ARG A 161 12.34 2.79 17.94
C ARG A 161 11.50 1.66 18.49
N TYR A 162 12.05 0.45 18.53
CA TYR A 162 11.44 -0.67 19.25
C TYR A 162 11.14 -0.27 20.70
N PRO A 163 9.96 -0.61 21.28
CA PRO A 163 8.92 -1.53 20.80
C PRO A 163 7.69 -0.86 20.15
N ALA A 164 7.85 0.25 19.42
CA ALA A 164 6.72 0.91 18.78
C ALA A 164 5.91 -0.02 17.86
N ALA A 165 4.59 0.16 17.84
CA ALA A 165 3.69 -0.64 17.01
C ALA A 165 3.80 -0.24 15.52
N VAL A 166 3.89 -1.24 14.64
CA VAL A 166 4.20 -1.04 13.20
C VAL A 166 3.24 -1.73 12.22
N VAL A 167 2.15 -2.30 12.70
CA VAL A 167 1.22 -3.11 11.87
C VAL A 167 0.69 -2.32 10.68
N ALA A 168 0.30 -1.05 10.87
CA ALA A 168 -0.21 -0.20 9.80
C ALA A 168 0.89 0.42 8.94
N GLY A 169 2.16 0.25 9.32
CA GLY A 169 3.30 0.82 8.61
C GLY A 169 3.40 0.36 7.15
N ASN A 170 3.31 -0.94 6.92
CA ASN A 170 3.39 -1.49 5.56
C ASN A 170 2.11 -1.28 4.76
N VAL A 171 0.96 -1.19 5.41
CA VAL A 171 -0.34 -1.23 4.72
C VAL A 171 -0.99 0.14 4.53
N GLU A 172 -0.74 1.08 5.43
CA GLU A 172 -1.30 2.43 5.37
C GLU A 172 -0.21 3.49 5.18
N THR A 173 0.79 3.52 6.06
CA THR A 173 1.81 4.58 6.03
C THR A 173 2.67 4.52 4.76
N SER A 174 2.95 3.31 4.25
CA SER A 174 3.68 3.13 2.99
C SER A 174 2.96 3.72 1.78
N GLN A 175 1.63 3.67 1.74
CA GLN A 175 0.80 4.28 0.70
C GLN A 175 0.95 5.81 0.76
N VAL A 176 0.84 6.38 1.97
CA VAL A 176 1.01 7.83 2.18
C VAL A 176 2.41 8.30 1.81
N VAL A 177 3.45 7.56 2.17
CA VAL A 177 4.84 7.87 1.79
C VAL A 177 4.98 7.86 0.27
N THR A 178 4.42 6.85 -0.40
CA THR A 178 4.47 6.72 -1.86
C THR A 178 3.80 7.90 -2.55
N ASP A 179 2.56 8.21 -2.16
CA ASP A 179 1.84 9.38 -2.68
C ASP A 179 2.63 10.67 -2.38
N ALA A 180 3.12 10.88 -1.16
CA ALA A 180 3.86 12.10 -0.82
C ALA A 180 5.10 12.30 -1.71
N ILE A 181 5.82 11.24 -2.07
CA ILE A 181 6.97 11.34 -2.99
C ILE A 181 6.48 11.73 -4.39
N TYR A 182 5.42 11.11 -4.92
CA TYR A 182 4.85 11.53 -6.21
C TYR A 182 4.35 12.97 -6.19
N GLY A 183 3.77 13.40 -5.06
CA GLY A 183 3.36 14.78 -4.81
C GLY A 183 4.53 15.75 -4.87
N ALA A 184 5.65 15.42 -4.22
CA ALA A 184 6.86 16.26 -4.25
C ALA A 184 7.52 16.30 -5.62
N LEU A 185 7.44 15.23 -6.40
CA LEU A 185 7.92 15.19 -7.78
C LEU A 185 6.96 15.85 -8.78
N GLY A 186 5.69 16.07 -8.39
CA GLY A 186 4.68 16.73 -9.21
C GLY A 186 4.19 15.92 -10.42
N VAL A 187 4.32 14.59 -10.39
CA VAL A 187 4.15 13.74 -11.58
C VAL A 187 2.74 13.15 -11.74
N MET A 188 2.00 12.96 -10.64
CA MET A 188 0.65 12.41 -10.67
C MET A 188 -0.16 12.84 -9.43
N GLY A 189 -1.49 12.78 -9.55
CA GLY A 189 -2.40 12.83 -8.40
C GLY A 189 -2.22 11.61 -7.51
N ALA A 190 -2.68 11.69 -6.26
CA ALA A 190 -2.63 10.55 -5.34
C ALA A 190 -3.51 9.40 -5.85
N ALA A 191 -3.11 8.16 -5.58
CA ALA A 191 -4.05 7.04 -5.63
C ALA A 191 -4.95 7.03 -4.37
N GLN A 192 -5.72 5.96 -4.19
CA GLN A 192 -6.56 5.77 -3.02
C GLN A 192 -5.84 5.93 -1.66
N GLY A 193 -4.51 5.81 -1.60
CA GLY A 193 -3.70 6.16 -0.43
C GLY A 193 -3.93 5.30 0.83
N THR A 194 -4.45 4.09 0.67
CA THR A 194 -4.80 3.09 1.71
C THR A 194 -4.93 1.71 1.07
N MET A 195 -4.67 0.65 1.83
CA MET A 195 -4.97 -0.72 1.36
C MET A 195 -6.40 -1.18 1.69
N ASN A 196 -7.14 -0.38 2.47
CA ASN A 196 -8.48 -0.71 2.97
C ASN A 196 -8.48 -2.09 3.64
N ASN A 197 -7.70 -2.25 4.70
CA ASN A 197 -7.55 -3.52 5.40
C ASN A 197 -8.85 -3.86 6.11
N LEU A 198 -9.60 -4.79 5.51
CA LEU A 198 -10.79 -5.38 6.09
C LEU A 198 -10.39 -6.68 6.77
N THR A 199 -10.69 -6.76 8.05
CA THR A 199 -10.64 -8.02 8.79
C THR A 199 -11.98 -8.29 9.42
N PHE A 200 -12.37 -9.55 9.48
CA PHE A 200 -13.47 -9.96 10.33
C PHE A 200 -13.27 -11.38 10.83
N GLY A 201 -13.94 -11.73 11.91
CA GLY A 201 -13.85 -13.07 12.45
C GLY A 201 -14.56 -13.27 13.76
N ASN A 202 -14.46 -14.49 14.26
CA ASN A 202 -14.94 -14.92 15.58
C ASN A 202 -13.96 -15.98 16.13
N GLU A 203 -14.38 -16.80 17.10
CA GLU A 203 -13.53 -17.84 17.68
C GLU A 203 -13.04 -18.87 16.66
N ARG A 204 -13.78 -19.06 15.55
CA ARG A 204 -13.52 -20.08 14.53
C ARG A 204 -12.92 -19.52 13.25
N TYR A 205 -13.31 -18.31 12.85
CA TYR A 205 -12.94 -17.73 11.56
C TYR A 205 -12.06 -16.50 11.71
N GLN A 206 -11.10 -16.35 10.80
CA GLN A 206 -10.29 -15.14 10.65
C GLN A 206 -10.13 -14.83 9.16
N TYR A 207 -10.72 -13.73 8.72
CA TYR A 207 -10.60 -13.21 7.37
C TYR A 207 -9.76 -11.94 7.36
N TYR A 208 -8.93 -11.79 6.32
CA TYR A 208 -8.16 -10.58 6.05
C TYR A 208 -8.10 -10.34 4.55
N GLU A 209 -8.44 -9.13 4.13
CA GLU A 209 -8.34 -8.72 2.74
C GLU A 209 -7.99 -7.24 2.62
N THR A 210 -7.23 -6.91 1.58
CA THR A 210 -7.01 -5.54 1.10
C THR A 210 -7.95 -5.25 -0.07
N VAL A 211 -8.71 -4.16 -0.02
CA VAL A 211 -9.71 -3.83 -1.05
C VAL A 211 -9.22 -2.71 -1.96
N CYS A 212 -9.40 -2.88 -3.28
CA CYS A 212 -8.94 -1.95 -4.29
C CYS A 212 -9.77 -0.65 -4.37
N GLY A 213 -9.22 0.35 -5.07
CA GLY A 213 -9.81 1.68 -5.22
C GLY A 213 -9.27 2.35 -6.48
N GLY A 214 -9.31 3.68 -6.52
CA GLY A 214 -8.87 4.44 -7.69
C GLY A 214 -7.37 4.70 -7.72
N SER A 215 -6.74 4.62 -8.89
CA SER A 215 -5.38 5.15 -9.08
C SER A 215 -5.40 6.64 -9.43
N GLY A 216 -4.31 7.36 -9.11
CA GLY A 216 -4.15 8.76 -9.51
C GLY A 216 -3.95 8.90 -11.03
N ALA A 217 -4.37 10.04 -11.56
CA ALA A 217 -4.11 10.46 -12.93
C ALA A 217 -2.76 11.18 -13.06
N GLY A 218 -2.19 11.22 -14.25
CA GLY A 218 -0.95 11.93 -14.54
C GLY A 218 -0.96 12.59 -15.92
N ASP A 219 0.18 13.15 -16.31
CA ASP A 219 0.29 13.80 -17.62
C ASP A 219 0.18 12.75 -18.74
N GLY A 220 -0.90 12.82 -19.51
CA GLY A 220 -1.16 11.91 -20.62
C GLY A 220 -1.94 10.64 -20.26
N PHE A 221 -2.38 10.45 -19.01
CA PHE A 221 -3.16 9.26 -18.63
C PHE A 221 -4.19 9.52 -17.53
N ASP A 222 -5.38 8.94 -17.70
CA ASP A 222 -6.40 8.83 -16.66
C ASP A 222 -5.98 7.78 -15.61
N GLY A 223 -6.50 7.92 -14.40
CA GLY A 223 -6.43 6.90 -13.39
C GLY A 223 -7.29 5.68 -13.75
N THR A 224 -6.90 4.52 -13.25
CA THR A 224 -7.62 3.26 -13.44
C THR A 224 -8.56 3.01 -12.26
N ASP A 225 -9.80 2.64 -12.57
CA ASP A 225 -10.82 2.31 -11.58
C ASP A 225 -10.54 0.96 -10.92
N ALA A 226 -10.85 0.87 -9.61
CA ALA A 226 -10.91 -0.41 -8.88
C ALA A 226 -9.67 -1.32 -9.00
N VAL A 227 -8.47 -0.74 -8.93
CA VAL A 227 -7.20 -1.49 -8.94
C VAL A 227 -6.45 -1.36 -7.62
N HIS A 228 -5.64 -2.37 -7.31
CA HIS A 228 -4.65 -2.26 -6.24
C HIS A 228 -3.50 -1.38 -6.73
N THR A 229 -3.12 -0.42 -5.89
CA THR A 229 -2.13 0.60 -6.24
C THR A 229 -0.94 0.54 -5.29
N HIS A 230 0.21 0.97 -5.82
CA HIS A 230 1.45 1.18 -5.07
C HIS A 230 1.91 -0.04 -4.28
N MET A 231 1.90 0.06 -2.96
CA MET A 231 2.51 -0.92 -2.05
C MET A 231 1.67 -2.20 -1.88
N THR A 232 0.74 -2.45 -2.81
CA THR A 232 -0.17 -3.59 -2.79
C THR A 232 0.05 -4.46 -4.02
N ASN A 233 0.22 -5.77 -3.82
CA ASN A 233 0.43 -6.75 -4.89
C ASN A 233 -0.46 -8.01 -4.73
N SER A 234 -1.56 -7.86 -3.99
CA SER A 234 -2.56 -8.91 -3.80
C SER A 234 -3.56 -8.95 -4.97
N ARG A 235 -4.23 -10.10 -5.10
CA ARG A 235 -5.47 -10.21 -5.89
C ARG A 235 -6.64 -10.26 -4.92
N LEU A 236 -7.80 -9.82 -5.38
CA LEU A 236 -9.04 -9.96 -4.64
C LEU A 236 -9.38 -11.45 -4.44
N THR A 237 -10.04 -11.76 -3.33
CA THR A 237 -10.63 -13.10 -3.11
C THR A 237 -11.84 -13.27 -4.02
N ASP A 238 -11.92 -14.39 -4.73
CA ASP A 238 -13.10 -14.72 -5.53
C ASP A 238 -14.35 -14.79 -4.63
N PRO A 239 -15.50 -14.21 -5.05
CA PRO A 239 -16.73 -14.23 -4.26
C PRO A 239 -17.15 -15.63 -3.81
N GLU A 240 -17.11 -16.62 -4.70
CA GLU A 240 -17.47 -18.01 -4.39
C GLU A 240 -16.54 -18.62 -3.33
N VAL A 241 -15.24 -18.28 -3.37
CA VAL A 241 -14.26 -18.75 -2.37
C VAL A 241 -14.50 -18.08 -1.02
N LEU A 242 -14.85 -16.79 -1.01
CA LEU A 242 -15.21 -16.06 0.21
C LEU A 242 -16.43 -16.69 0.87
N GLU A 243 -17.53 -16.87 0.14
CA GLU A 243 -18.78 -17.41 0.66
C GLU A 243 -18.69 -18.89 1.04
N PHE A 244 -17.83 -19.66 0.36
CA PHE A 244 -17.59 -21.06 0.71
C PHE A 244 -16.81 -21.22 2.02
N ARG A 245 -15.82 -20.34 2.26
CA ARG A 245 -14.91 -20.46 3.41
C ARG A 245 -15.38 -19.75 4.66
N TYR A 246 -16.24 -18.75 4.53
CA TYR A 246 -16.67 -17.89 5.62
C TYR A 246 -18.20 -17.74 5.60
N PRO A 247 -18.86 -17.66 6.76
CA PRO A 247 -20.32 -17.54 6.83
C PRO A 247 -20.75 -16.09 6.57
N VAL A 248 -20.52 -15.64 5.34
CA VAL A 248 -20.89 -14.33 4.81
C VAL A 248 -21.43 -14.47 3.39
N THR A 249 -22.17 -13.48 2.91
CA THR A 249 -22.62 -13.36 1.52
C THR A 249 -22.18 -12.02 0.96
N LEU A 250 -21.54 -12.02 -0.21
CA LEU A 250 -21.15 -10.81 -0.92
C LEU A 250 -22.36 -10.30 -1.72
N GLU A 251 -23.11 -9.36 -1.18
CA GLU A 251 -24.30 -8.83 -1.84
C GLU A 251 -23.97 -8.07 -3.13
N SER A 252 -22.89 -7.28 -3.09
CA SER A 252 -22.39 -6.60 -4.27
C SER A 252 -20.94 -6.15 -4.11
N PHE A 253 -20.26 -6.04 -5.25
CA PHE A 253 -18.98 -5.38 -5.37
C PHE A 253 -18.88 -4.69 -6.73
N GLY A 254 -18.70 -3.38 -6.75
CA GLY A 254 -18.71 -2.61 -8.00
C GLY A 254 -17.98 -1.28 -7.91
N ILE A 255 -17.70 -0.70 -9.08
CA ILE A 255 -17.04 0.60 -9.23
C ILE A 255 -18.00 1.72 -8.78
N ARG A 256 -17.51 2.65 -7.93
CA ARG A 256 -18.23 3.86 -7.52
C ARG A 256 -18.07 4.93 -8.61
N LYS A 257 -18.83 4.79 -9.69
CA LYS A 257 -18.68 5.62 -10.90
C LYS A 257 -18.78 7.12 -10.61
N GLY A 258 -17.83 7.89 -11.14
CA GLY A 258 -17.78 9.35 -11.01
C GLY A 258 -17.26 9.85 -9.67
N SER A 259 -16.60 9.00 -8.89
CA SER A 259 -15.96 9.37 -7.62
C SER A 259 -14.53 9.89 -7.79
N GLY A 260 -13.88 9.59 -8.90
CA GLY A 260 -12.53 10.03 -9.24
C GLY A 260 -12.41 11.55 -9.36
N GLY A 261 -11.26 12.09 -8.96
CA GLY A 261 -10.99 13.52 -9.03
C GLY A 261 -11.04 14.02 -10.48
N ALA A 262 -11.74 15.13 -10.70
CA ALA A 262 -11.84 15.75 -12.01
C ALA A 262 -10.51 16.41 -12.44
N GLY A 263 -10.22 16.40 -13.73
CA GLY A 263 -9.08 17.10 -14.31
C GLY A 263 -9.11 16.96 -15.82
N LYS A 264 -8.08 17.48 -16.51
CA LYS A 264 -7.83 17.12 -17.91
C LYS A 264 -7.74 15.59 -18.06
N HIS A 265 -7.09 14.95 -17.09
CA HIS A 265 -7.12 13.53 -16.87
C HIS A 265 -7.84 13.22 -15.56
N LYS A 266 -8.76 12.27 -15.59
CA LYS A 266 -9.61 11.92 -14.44
C LYS A 266 -8.91 10.92 -13.55
N GLY A 267 -9.00 11.09 -12.24
CA GLY A 267 -8.59 10.04 -11.30
C GLY A 267 -9.49 8.81 -11.42
N GLY A 268 -8.96 7.63 -11.08
CA GLY A 268 -9.74 6.39 -11.12
C GLY A 268 -10.81 6.37 -10.04
N ASP A 269 -11.93 5.72 -10.32
CA ASP A 269 -13.03 5.55 -9.39
C ASP A 269 -12.72 4.51 -8.30
N GLY A 270 -13.25 4.77 -7.10
CA GLY A 270 -13.21 3.83 -5.98
C GLY A 270 -14.16 2.64 -6.19
N THR A 271 -14.32 1.81 -5.17
CA THR A 271 -15.28 0.69 -5.17
C THR A 271 -16.32 0.84 -4.06
N THR A 272 -17.45 0.15 -4.21
CA THR A 272 -18.42 -0.12 -3.14
C THR A 272 -18.56 -1.62 -2.98
N ARG A 273 -18.36 -2.11 -1.76
CA ARG A 273 -18.46 -3.52 -1.39
C ARG A 273 -19.44 -3.70 -0.24
N ARG A 274 -20.35 -4.67 -0.36
CA ARG A 274 -21.38 -4.99 0.63
C ARG A 274 -21.30 -6.45 1.03
N ILE A 275 -21.09 -6.72 2.32
CA ILE A 275 -20.93 -8.08 2.84
C ILE A 275 -21.94 -8.29 3.96
N ARG A 276 -22.88 -9.22 3.76
CA ARG A 276 -23.84 -9.67 4.76
C ARG A 276 -23.22 -10.76 5.62
N PHE A 277 -23.42 -10.68 6.93
CA PHE A 277 -22.93 -11.68 7.87
C PHE A 277 -24.02 -12.70 8.20
N ASN A 278 -23.64 -13.99 8.21
CA ASN A 278 -24.54 -15.11 8.54
C ASN A 278 -24.27 -15.66 9.96
N GLU A 279 -23.21 -15.21 10.60
CA GLU A 279 -22.85 -15.50 12.00
C GLU A 279 -22.42 -14.21 12.71
N ALA A 280 -22.50 -14.20 14.04
CA ALA A 280 -21.97 -13.10 14.83
C ALA A 280 -20.44 -13.03 14.68
N MET A 281 -19.94 -11.83 14.39
CA MET A 281 -18.52 -11.58 14.15
C MET A 281 -18.10 -10.20 14.65
N THR A 282 -16.79 -10.00 14.73
CA THR A 282 -16.17 -8.70 14.91
C THR A 282 -15.58 -8.28 13.57
N VAL A 283 -15.97 -7.12 13.07
CA VAL A 283 -15.38 -6.47 11.88
C VAL A 283 -14.42 -5.40 12.35
N CYS A 284 -13.20 -5.41 11.84
CA CYS A 284 -12.20 -4.37 12.10
C CYS A 284 -11.72 -3.77 10.78
N MET A 285 -11.73 -2.45 10.70
CA MET A 285 -11.14 -1.68 9.62
C MET A 285 -9.83 -1.06 10.09
N LEU A 286 -8.80 -1.18 9.25
CA LEU A 286 -7.58 -0.39 9.33
C LEU A 286 -7.41 0.29 7.99
N SER A 287 -7.66 1.59 7.94
CA SER A 287 -7.63 2.35 6.70
C SER A 287 -7.30 3.83 6.93
N ASN A 288 -7.00 4.53 5.84
CA ASN A 288 -6.81 5.98 5.78
C ASN A 288 -7.75 6.60 4.73
N ARG A 289 -7.68 7.92 4.50
CA ARG A 289 -8.43 8.66 3.46
C ARG A 289 -9.96 8.60 3.60
N ARG A 290 -10.46 8.63 4.83
CA ARG A 290 -11.87 8.88 5.19
C ARG A 290 -12.09 10.35 5.55
N LYS A 291 -11.03 11.09 5.93
CA LYS A 291 -11.07 12.51 6.29
C LYS A 291 -10.23 13.36 5.34
N VAL A 292 -8.98 12.97 5.10
CA VAL A 292 -8.06 13.68 4.18
C VAL A 292 -8.17 13.06 2.78
N PRO A 293 -8.64 13.80 1.76
CA PRO A 293 -8.84 13.25 0.42
C PRO A 293 -7.52 12.93 -0.29
N PRO A 294 -7.53 11.95 -1.23
CA PRO A 294 -6.50 11.80 -2.25
C PRO A 294 -6.34 13.09 -3.05
N TYR A 295 -5.16 13.70 -3.05
CA TYR A 295 -4.94 14.99 -3.70
C TYR A 295 -4.95 14.88 -5.23
N GLY A 296 -5.42 15.93 -5.92
CA GLY A 296 -5.20 16.11 -7.36
C GLY A 296 -3.88 16.86 -7.64
N MET A 297 -3.44 16.85 -8.89
CA MET A 297 -2.14 17.43 -9.29
C MET A 297 -2.28 18.36 -10.50
N ALA A 298 -1.40 19.37 -10.59
CA ALA A 298 -1.34 20.31 -11.72
C ALA A 298 -2.70 20.97 -12.07
N GLY A 299 -3.52 21.30 -11.06
CA GLY A 299 -4.87 21.88 -11.25
C GLY A 299 -6.01 20.86 -11.24
N GLY A 300 -5.71 19.56 -11.19
CA GLY A 300 -6.69 18.51 -10.98
C GLY A 300 -7.30 18.54 -9.58
N GLN A 301 -8.56 18.12 -9.48
CA GLN A 301 -9.32 18.07 -8.25
C GLN A 301 -9.00 16.80 -7.43
N PRO A 302 -9.14 16.86 -6.09
CA PRO A 302 -9.02 15.70 -5.23
C PRO A 302 -10.01 14.59 -5.56
N GLY A 303 -9.63 13.34 -5.31
CA GLY A 303 -10.55 12.21 -5.26
C GLY A 303 -11.45 12.27 -4.02
N GLU A 304 -12.60 11.61 -4.09
CA GLU A 304 -13.48 11.43 -2.95
C GLU A 304 -12.90 10.49 -1.88
N CYS A 305 -13.10 10.85 -0.61
CA CYS A 305 -12.78 10.01 0.54
C CYS A 305 -13.57 8.68 0.54
N GLY A 306 -12.97 7.65 1.13
CA GLY A 306 -13.66 6.40 1.45
C GLY A 306 -14.62 6.55 2.62
N ARG A 307 -15.52 5.58 2.81
CA ARG A 307 -16.51 5.52 3.91
C ARG A 307 -16.77 4.09 4.31
N ASN A 308 -17.04 3.86 5.60
CA ASN A 308 -17.32 2.55 6.16
C ASN A 308 -18.58 2.67 7.03
N TRP A 309 -19.50 1.69 6.97
CA TRP A 309 -20.64 1.62 7.88
C TRP A 309 -21.20 0.19 7.98
N VAL A 310 -22.05 -0.03 8.98
CA VAL A 310 -22.87 -1.24 9.12
C VAL A 310 -24.34 -0.87 8.98
N GLU A 311 -25.05 -1.59 8.14
CA GLU A 311 -26.51 -1.60 8.06
C GLU A 311 -27.02 -2.75 8.92
N ARG A 312 -27.75 -2.42 9.98
CA ARG A 312 -28.36 -3.39 10.89
C ARG A 312 -29.61 -4.00 10.28
N GLU A 313 -29.97 -5.20 10.71
CA GLU A 313 -31.20 -5.86 10.26
C GLU A 313 -32.47 -5.03 10.53
N ASP A 314 -32.48 -4.23 11.60
CA ASP A 314 -33.59 -3.32 11.94
C ASP A 314 -33.63 -2.03 11.09
N GLY A 315 -32.70 -1.87 10.15
CA GLY A 315 -32.55 -0.71 9.27
C GLY A 315 -31.68 0.42 9.82
N THR A 316 -31.17 0.29 11.05
CA THR A 316 -30.24 1.26 11.63
C THR A 316 -28.91 1.29 10.87
N VAL A 317 -28.39 2.47 10.58
CA VAL A 317 -27.06 2.64 9.97
C VAL A 317 -26.07 3.13 11.02
N VAL A 318 -25.01 2.35 11.24
CA VAL A 318 -23.94 2.67 12.18
C VAL A 318 -22.69 3.07 11.39
N PRO A 319 -22.32 4.38 11.34
CA PRO A 319 -21.09 4.80 10.68
C PRO A 319 -19.86 4.24 11.41
N MET A 320 -18.80 3.98 10.66
CA MET A 320 -17.50 3.57 11.19
C MET A 320 -16.41 4.55 10.77
N GLU A 321 -15.45 4.77 11.66
CA GLU A 321 -14.27 5.58 11.36
C GLU A 321 -13.29 4.85 10.42
N ALA A 322 -12.17 5.51 10.07
CA ALA A 322 -11.13 4.92 9.23
C ALA A 322 -10.46 3.70 9.89
N CYS A 323 -10.25 3.79 11.21
CA CYS A 323 -9.71 2.73 12.04
C CYS A 323 -10.72 2.45 13.15
N ASP A 324 -11.46 1.36 13.02
CA ASP A 324 -12.61 1.11 13.89
C ASP A 324 -12.92 -0.39 14.01
N THR A 325 -13.72 -0.74 15.01
CA THR A 325 -14.17 -2.10 15.27
C THR A 325 -15.63 -2.12 15.66
N VAL A 326 -16.39 -3.06 15.10
CA VAL A 326 -17.81 -3.22 15.37
C VAL A 326 -18.19 -4.69 15.44
N HIS A 327 -19.08 -5.02 16.37
CA HIS A 327 -19.73 -6.33 16.40
C HIS A 327 -20.93 -6.33 15.45
N VAL A 328 -21.04 -7.38 14.65
CA VAL A 328 -22.13 -7.62 13.71
C VAL A 328 -22.88 -8.89 14.12
N ALA A 329 -24.21 -8.86 13.97
CA ALA A 329 -25.09 -10.00 14.16
C ALA A 329 -25.41 -10.66 12.80
N PRO A 330 -25.92 -11.91 12.79
CA PRO A 330 -26.49 -12.48 11.57
C PRO A 330 -27.54 -11.53 10.98
N GLY A 331 -27.48 -11.31 9.67
CA GLY A 331 -28.38 -10.39 8.95
C GLY A 331 -27.80 -8.99 8.72
N ASP A 332 -26.84 -8.54 9.54
CA ASP A 332 -26.19 -7.23 9.37
C ASP A 332 -25.31 -7.20 8.10
N VAL A 333 -25.17 -6.02 7.50
CA VAL A 333 -24.37 -5.79 6.29
C VAL A 333 -23.28 -4.76 6.56
N PHE A 334 -22.01 -5.16 6.41
CA PHE A 334 -20.90 -4.21 6.36
C PHE A 334 -20.75 -3.65 4.95
N VAL A 335 -20.62 -2.32 4.86
CA VAL A 335 -20.42 -1.62 3.59
C VAL A 335 -19.13 -0.80 3.64
N LEU A 336 -18.32 -1.01 2.60
CA LEU A 336 -17.05 -0.32 2.38
C LEU A 336 -17.11 0.41 1.05
N GLN A 337 -16.90 1.73 1.11
CA GLN A 337 -16.57 2.55 -0.04
C GLN A 337 -15.09 2.92 0.03
N THR A 338 -14.32 2.51 -0.97
CA THR A 338 -12.88 2.82 -1.01
C THR A 338 -12.63 4.21 -1.59
N PRO A 339 -11.55 4.90 -1.20
CA PRO A 339 -11.21 6.20 -1.78
C PRO A 339 -10.93 6.08 -3.28
N SER A 340 -11.13 7.18 -4.00
CA SER A 340 -10.83 7.29 -5.43
C SER A 340 -9.49 8.01 -5.67
N GLY A 341 -8.99 7.98 -6.90
CA GLY A 341 -7.76 8.68 -7.27
C GLY A 341 -7.99 10.18 -7.50
N GLY A 342 -6.93 10.97 -7.32
CA GLY A 342 -6.92 12.38 -7.68
C GLY A 342 -6.77 12.61 -9.19
N GLY A 343 -7.40 13.68 -9.69
CA GLY A 343 -7.29 14.11 -11.08
C GLY A 343 -5.98 14.83 -11.40
N PHE A 344 -5.72 15.05 -12.68
CA PHE A 344 -4.53 15.75 -13.17
C PHE A 344 -4.88 16.80 -14.23
N GLY A 345 -4.30 17.99 -14.12
CA GLY A 345 -4.56 19.09 -15.05
C GLY A 345 -5.86 19.83 -14.77
N GLU A 346 -5.95 21.10 -15.17
CA GLU A 346 -7.17 21.90 -15.05
C GLU A 346 -8.34 21.26 -15.81
N VAL A 347 -9.53 21.31 -15.21
CA VAL A 347 -10.78 20.90 -15.87
C VAL A 347 -11.06 21.92 -16.97
N ALA A 348 -11.13 21.48 -18.23
CA ALA A 348 -11.54 22.36 -19.32
C ALA A 348 -12.92 22.95 -18.99
N SER A 349 -13.04 24.28 -19.02
CA SER A 349 -14.34 24.94 -18.86
C SER A 349 -15.27 24.44 -19.95
N SER A 350 -16.43 23.93 -19.55
CA SER A 350 -17.52 23.65 -20.48
C SER A 350 -18.09 24.98 -20.96
N ASP A 351 -17.66 25.43 -22.13
CA ASP A 351 -18.35 26.46 -22.91
C ASP A 351 -19.56 25.85 -23.65
#